data_AF-A0A0P8XH77-F1
#
_entry.id   AF-A0A0P8XH77-F1
#
_cell.length_a   1.000
_cell.length_b   1.000
_cell.length_c   1.000
_cell.angle_alpha   90.00
_cell.angle_beta   90.00
_cell.angle_gamma   90.00
#
_symmetry.space_group_name_H-M   'P 1'
#
loop_
_entity.id
_entity.type
_entity.pdbx_description
1 polymer ?
#
loop_
_entity_poly.entity_id
_entity_poly.type
_entity_poly.pdbx_seq_one_letter_code
_entity_poly.pdbx_strand_id
1 'polypeptide(L)' 'MTITRLHSNPRLSGAVTFGDLVFLSGQAPSRTTVQAELARPQVLVEITVIAARV' A
#
# COMPACT_ATOMS: atom_id res chain seq x y z
N MET A 1 0.61 -13.90 28.68
CA MET A 1 -0.18 -13.03 27.77
C MET A 1 0.77 -11.99 27.19
N THR A 2 1.27 -12.25 25.98
CA THR A 2 2.38 -11.49 25.38
C THR A 2 1.87 -10.72 24.17
N ILE A 3 2.34 -9.49 24.00
CA ILE A 3 2.11 -8.69 22.80
C ILE A 3 3.19 -9.06 21.79
N THR A 4 2.79 -9.56 20.62
CA THR A 4 3.72 -9.84 19.52
C THR A 4 3.56 -8.78 18.44
N ARG A 5 4.69 -8.25 17.96
CA ARG A 5 4.71 -7.19 16.95
C ARG A 5 5.35 -7.70 15.67
N LEU A 6 4.68 -7.49 14.55
CA LEU A 6 5.11 -7.92 13.22
C LEU A 6 5.41 -6.68 12.36
N HIS A 7 6.48 -6.75 11.55
CA HIS A 7 6.91 -5.67 10.66
C HIS A 7 7.04 -4.31 11.38
N SER A 8 7.78 -4.28 12.50
CA SER A 8 7.99 -3.06 13.28
C SER A 8 9.12 -2.19 12.73
N ASN A 9 8.91 -0.89 12.80
CA ASN A 9 9.91 0.15 12.56
C ASN A 9 9.85 1.18 13.71
N PRO A 10 10.73 2.21 13.76
CA PRO A 10 10.74 3.19 14.84
C PRO A 10 9.44 3.99 15.03
N ARG A 11 8.54 4.00 14.04
CA ARG A 11 7.26 4.73 14.08
C ARG A 11 6.09 3.83 14.46
N LEU A 12 6.01 2.62 13.91
CA LEU A 12 4.84 1.73 14.05
C LEU A 12 5.18 0.24 13.85
N SER A 13 4.24 -0.63 14.25
CA SER A 13 4.21 -2.05 13.88
C SER A 13 3.14 -2.28 12.81
N GLY A 14 3.47 -2.97 11.72
CA GLY A 14 2.51 -3.28 10.65
C GLY A 14 1.33 -4.12 11.13
N ALA A 15 1.59 -5.06 12.05
CA ALA A 15 0.55 -5.77 12.79
C ALA A 15 0.98 -6.04 14.24
N VAL A 16 0.00 -6.11 15.15
CA VAL A 16 0.19 -6.47 16.56
C VAL A 16 -0.83 -7.53 16.93
N THR A 17 -0.40 -8.60 17.60
CA THR A 17 -1.30 -9.62 18.14
C THR A 17 -1.32 -9.58 19.67
N PHE A 18 -2.52 -9.79 20.23
CA PHE A 18 -2.74 -9.91 21.66
C PHE A 18 -3.79 -10.98 21.92
N GLY A 19 -3.36 -12.15 22.39
CA GLY A 19 -4.22 -13.34 22.41
C GLY A 19 -4.71 -13.65 20.99
N ASP A 20 -6.02 -13.73 20.83
CA ASP A 20 -6.68 -14.02 19.55
C ASP A 20 -7.02 -12.75 18.73
N LEU A 21 -6.67 -11.57 19.24
CA LEU A 21 -6.93 -10.29 18.55
C LEU A 21 -5.75 -9.88 17.67
N VAL A 22 -6.07 -9.33 16.50
CA VAL A 22 -5.11 -8.78 15.54
C VAL A 22 -5.44 -7.32 15.25
N PHE A 23 -4.44 -6.46 15.40
CA PHE A 23 -4.52 -5.02 15.12
C PHE A 23 -3.58 -4.68 13.96
N LEU A 24 -4.14 -4.16 12.87
CA LEU A 24 -3.37 -3.75 11.69
C LEU A 24 -3.11 -2.24 11.74
N SER A 25 -1.93 -1.81 11.27
CA SER A 25 -1.68 -0.40 11.02
C SER A 25 -2.53 0.11 9.84
N GLY A 26 -2.58 1.44 9.67
CA GLY A 26 -3.19 2.03 8.48
C GLY A 26 -2.56 1.45 7.20
N GLN A 27 -3.41 0.96 6.30
CA GLN A 27 -2.99 0.41 5.01
C GLN A 27 -3.09 1.49 3.94
N ALA A 28 -1.98 1.77 3.27
CA ALA A 28 -2.01 2.57 2.05
C ALA A 28 -2.51 1.69 0.89
N PRO A 29 -3.21 2.25 -0.12
CA PRO A 29 -3.54 1.51 -1.32
C PRO A 29 -2.28 0.87 -1.92
N SER A 30 -2.36 -0.40 -2.30
CA SER A 30 -1.32 -1.01 -3.12
C SER A 30 -1.14 -0.19 -4.39
N ARG A 31 0.10 0.17 -4.74
CA ARG A 31 0.39 0.77 -6.05
C ARG A 31 -0.12 -0.19 -7.11
N THR A 32 -1.21 0.16 -7.78
CA THR A 32 -1.66 -0.60 -8.95
C THR A 32 -0.77 -0.16 -10.09
N THR A 33 0.25 -0.95 -10.40
CA THR A 33 1.01 -0.76 -11.64
C THR A 33 0.14 -1.25 -12.78
N VAL A 34 -0.52 -0.33 -13.48
CA VAL A 34 -1.16 -0.63 -14.76
C VAL A 34 -0.16 -0.36 -15.87
N GLN A 35 -0.03 -1.29 -16.81
CA GLN A 35 0.67 -1.06 -18.07
C GLN A 35 -0.38 -0.78 -19.13
N ALA A 36 -0.23 0.32 -19.86
CA ALA A 36 -1.03 0.64 -21.03
C ALA A 36 -0.09 0.94 -22.19
N GLU A 37 -0.37 0.36 -23.36
CA GLU A 37 0.34 0.72 -24.58
C GLU A 37 -0.08 2.14 -25.03
N LEU A 38 0.90 2.93 -25.47
CA LEU A 38 0.62 4.23 -26.06
C LEU A 38 0.06 4.04 -27.47
N ALA A 39 -1.00 4.78 -27.81
CA ALA A 39 -1.52 4.82 -29.19
C ALA A 39 -0.46 5.31 -30.21
N ARG A 40 0.53 6.08 -29.75
CA ARG A 40 1.68 6.54 -30.54
C ARG A 40 2.95 6.50 -29.68
N PRO A 41 3.76 5.42 -29.73
CA PRO A 41 4.93 5.24 -28.87
C PRO A 41 6.02 6.31 -29.01
N GLN A 42 6.04 7.05 -30.14
CA GLN A 42 7.03 8.11 -30.39
C GLN A 42 6.74 9.39 -29.61
N VAL A 43 5.55 9.52 -29.01
CA VAL A 43 5.17 10.70 -28.25
C VAL A 43 5.62 10.53 -26.80
N LEU A 44 6.48 11.42 -26.33
CA LEU A 44 6.96 11.43 -24.95
C LEU A 44 5.94 12.13 -24.05
N VAL A 45 5.23 11.34 -23.24
CA VAL A 45 4.25 11.85 -22.27
C VAL A 45 4.53 11.29 -20.89
N GLU A 46 4.36 12.12 -19.87
CA GLU A 46 4.32 11.69 -18.47
C GLU A 46 2.86 11.54 -18.06
N ILE A 47 2.46 10.33 -17.66
CA ILE A 47 1.08 10.04 -17.23
C ILE A 47 1.12 9.75 -15.72
N THR A 48 0.53 10.65 -14.94
CA THR A 48 0.29 10.44 -13.50
C THR A 48 -1.19 10.20 -13.26
N VAL A 49 -1.54 9.10 -12.59
CA VAL A 49 -2.93 8.73 -12.26
C VAL A 49 -3.07 8.62 -10.75
N ILE A 50 -4.15 9.19 -10.21
CA ILE A 50 -4.58 8.99 -8.82
C ILE A 50 -5.96 8.33 -8.82
N ALA A 51 -6.21 7.45 -7.84
CA ALA A 51 -7.54 6.90 -7.65
C ALA A 51 -8.49 8.01 -7.16
N ALA A 52 -9.61 8.20 -7.87
CA ALA A 52 -10.70 9.07 -7.45
C ALA A 52 -11.89 8.22 -6.99
N ARG A 53 -12.58 8.64 -5.92
CA ARG A 53 -13.84 8.04 -5.47
C ARG A 53 -15.00 8.72 -6.21
N VAL A 54 -15.89 7.92 -6.80
CA VAL A 54 -17.19 8.37 -7.34
C VAL A 54 -18.25 8.41 -6.27
#